data_AF-A0A536S9P9-F1
#
_entry.id   AF-A0A536S9P9-F1
#
_cell.length_a   1.000
_cell.length_b   1.000
_cell.length_c   1.000
_cell.angle_alpha   90.00
_cell.angle_beta   90.00
_cell.angle_gamma   90.00
#
_symmetry.space_group_name_H-M   'P 1'
#
loop_
_entity.id
_entity.type
_entity.pdbx_description
1 polymer ?
#
loop_
_entity_poly.entity_id
_entity_poly.type
_entity_poly.pdbx_seq_one_letter_code
_entity_poly.pdbx_strand_id
1 'polypeptide(L)'
;MIGRASITQRDDGSLNDPRSDADWLDWVPAGAVRNWCEDDLLGDWLDEYGEQHGFRRDDQLPGYDRTFDLRRFLMEQGRRFEQAVIVDLQSRWPVQRIATRPDESRSLAAAEATWDAMKAGIPVIAAGVVRDPERRTFGVADLLVRSDVLGELCPDAFIGDQLELPVAALRHGRHYRVVELKFSTLRLLKDGGLGAGGVAPMAQAWTYNEALGRLQGYTPPAAYIAGRAWRQGDERGDRCWERLARIPRETYVRSRDDDLASIIARALAWIRRLRTEGAEWRVLPVPSVPELWPNMKASSDFPWHEAKAQIARELGELTLLPRVNAELRRAAHATGLTRWDDQRTSATGLGIDGQHARTLDEVIQVNRDQGEVLRPARVTADEERWRVTAPVEAFVDFEFVHDLDDDFSAFPRKGGQALIFQIGCGTYRDATWSFAQFTVDELAAEAEAQMIDAWIAHLQALADGAGVDVADMRIVHWSGAEPTTLETAYNSARARHPDRQWPSLGWYDLYTRVFVAQPVVVKGAFAFGLKQIARAMRSHGFITTAWGEGLADGAGAMAGAWSASAETRARGRRLAESAVMEEIARYNEVDCRVMAEILDYLRRER
;
A
#
# COMPACT_ATOMS: atom_id res chain seq x y z
N MET A 1 -22.07 7.39 31.94
CA MET A 1 -22.37 6.04 32.47
C MET A 1 -21.12 5.18 32.43
N ILE A 2 -20.94 4.18 33.33
CA ILE A 2 -19.71 3.36 33.39
C ILE A 2 -19.99 1.86 33.61
N GLY A 3 -18.98 1.01 33.38
CA GLY A 3 -19.07 -0.43 33.65
C GLY A 3 -19.91 -1.19 32.63
N ARG A 4 -20.38 -2.40 32.98
CA ARG A 4 -21.21 -3.25 32.10
C ARG A 4 -22.40 -2.51 31.46
N ALA A 5 -23.01 -1.56 32.16
CA ALA A 5 -24.14 -0.79 31.64
C ALA A 5 -23.78 0.03 30.39
N SER A 6 -22.54 0.51 30.28
CA SER A 6 -22.10 1.31 29.12
C SER A 6 -22.06 0.52 27.81
N ILE A 7 -22.19 -0.81 27.84
CA ILE A 7 -22.26 -1.66 26.64
C ILE A 7 -23.59 -1.45 25.89
N THR A 8 -24.65 -1.07 26.61
CA THR A 8 -26.03 -0.98 26.08
C THR A 8 -26.72 0.35 26.37
N GLN A 9 -26.10 1.25 27.14
CA GLN A 9 -26.72 2.51 27.56
C GLN A 9 -25.85 3.72 27.25
N ARG A 10 -26.51 4.84 26.97
CA ARG A 10 -25.92 6.17 26.77
C ARG A 10 -25.61 6.85 28.09
N ASP A 11 -24.93 7.99 28.01
CA ASP A 11 -24.55 8.71 29.23
C ASP A 11 -25.73 9.35 29.96
N ASP A 12 -26.83 9.63 29.27
CA ASP A 12 -28.11 10.05 29.84
C ASP A 12 -28.94 8.89 30.45
N GLY A 13 -28.44 7.65 30.34
CA GLY A 13 -29.11 6.44 30.83
C GLY A 13 -30.15 5.84 29.90
N SER A 14 -30.36 6.42 28.71
CA SER A 14 -31.19 5.81 27.69
C SER A 14 -30.58 4.50 27.16
N LEU A 15 -31.42 3.50 26.93
CA LEU A 15 -31.02 2.23 26.33
C LEU A 15 -30.80 2.42 24.82
N ASN A 16 -29.65 1.97 24.33
CA ASN A 16 -29.35 1.85 22.92
C ASN A 16 -28.56 0.55 22.72
N ASP A 17 -29.32 -0.52 22.49
CA ASP A 17 -28.82 -1.88 22.31
C ASP A 17 -29.48 -2.48 21.06
N PRO A 18 -28.76 -2.56 19.94
CA PRO A 18 -29.33 -3.02 18.67
C PRO A 18 -29.73 -4.50 18.72
N ARG A 19 -30.96 -4.82 18.29
CA ARG A 19 -31.55 -6.17 18.33
C ARG A 19 -31.85 -6.75 16.95
N SER A 20 -31.80 -5.93 15.91
CA SER A 20 -32.03 -6.30 14.50
C SER A 20 -30.99 -5.67 13.58
N ASP A 21 -30.86 -6.17 12.35
CA ASP A 21 -29.96 -5.57 11.35
C ASP A 21 -30.32 -4.11 11.03
N ALA A 22 -31.60 -3.76 11.10
CA ALA A 22 -32.06 -2.38 10.93
C ALA A 22 -31.51 -1.46 12.04
N ASP A 23 -31.48 -1.93 13.30
CA ASP A 23 -30.89 -1.17 14.40
C ASP A 23 -29.37 -0.98 14.22
N TRP A 24 -28.71 -1.96 13.59
CA TRP A 24 -27.28 -1.92 13.29
C TRP A 24 -26.90 -0.99 12.13
N LEU A 25 -27.84 -0.54 11.30
CA LEU A 25 -27.55 0.37 10.18
C LEU A 25 -26.88 1.67 10.66
N ASP A 26 -27.30 2.14 11.83
CA ASP A 26 -26.84 3.38 12.45
C ASP A 26 -25.57 3.19 13.31
N TRP A 27 -25.20 1.94 13.57
CA TRP A 27 -23.98 1.55 14.26
C TRP A 27 -22.84 1.32 13.27
N VAL A 28 -21.69 1.95 13.50
CA VAL A 28 -20.56 1.91 12.56
C VAL A 28 -19.38 1.16 13.18
N PRO A 29 -18.86 0.09 12.53
CA PRO A 29 -17.67 -0.58 13.02
C PRO A 29 -16.45 0.33 12.88
N ALA A 30 -15.54 0.33 13.86
CA ALA A 30 -14.41 1.25 13.90
C ALA A 30 -13.53 1.23 12.64
N GLY A 31 -13.41 0.07 11.96
CA GLY A 31 -12.65 -0.07 10.72
C GLY A 31 -13.33 0.50 9.47
N ALA A 32 -14.65 0.76 9.48
CA ALA A 32 -15.37 1.24 8.29
C ALA A 32 -15.03 2.69 7.91
N VAL A 33 -14.32 3.43 8.76
CA VAL A 33 -13.91 4.82 8.47
C VAL A 33 -12.65 4.90 7.60
N ARG A 34 -12.05 3.76 7.22
CA ARG A 34 -10.77 3.70 6.48
C ARG A 34 -10.81 4.54 5.20
N ASN A 35 -11.80 4.33 4.34
CA ASN A 35 -11.88 4.99 3.04
C ASN A 35 -12.07 6.51 3.18
N TRP A 36 -12.75 6.97 4.24
CA TRP A 36 -12.77 8.40 4.61
C TRP A 36 -11.39 8.92 4.99
N CYS A 37 -10.65 8.19 5.82
CA CYS A 37 -9.30 8.55 6.21
C CYS A 37 -8.33 8.59 5.01
N GLU A 38 -8.57 7.77 3.99
CA GLU A 38 -7.76 7.65 2.76
C GLU A 38 -8.22 8.55 1.59
N ASP A 39 -9.29 9.34 1.76
CA ASP A 39 -9.91 10.15 0.70
C ASP A 39 -10.37 9.33 -0.52
N ASP A 40 -10.98 8.16 -0.27
CA ASP A 40 -11.45 7.24 -1.32
C ASP A 40 -12.88 6.74 -1.08
N LEU A 41 -13.80 7.68 -0.85
CA LEU A 41 -15.20 7.42 -0.46
C LEU A 41 -16.02 6.68 -1.52
N LEU A 42 -15.61 6.75 -2.79
CA LEU A 42 -16.20 5.93 -3.85
C LEU A 42 -16.05 4.43 -3.54
N GLY A 43 -14.97 4.02 -2.88
CA GLY A 43 -14.75 2.65 -2.44
C GLY A 43 -15.85 2.15 -1.51
N ASP A 44 -16.30 2.97 -0.55
CA ASP A 44 -17.40 2.60 0.36
C ASP A 44 -18.71 2.37 -0.42
N TRP A 45 -18.98 3.23 -1.41
CA TRP A 45 -20.19 3.11 -2.23
C TRP A 45 -20.12 1.90 -3.17
N LEU A 46 -18.96 1.58 -3.74
CA LEU A 46 -18.77 0.39 -4.55
C LEU A 46 -18.91 -0.88 -3.71
N ASP A 47 -18.39 -0.90 -2.48
CA ASP A 47 -18.56 -2.02 -1.54
C ASP A 47 -20.04 -2.30 -1.23
N GLU A 48 -20.88 -1.27 -1.09
CA GLU A 48 -22.30 -1.44 -0.74
C GLU A 48 -23.22 -1.62 -1.97
N TYR A 49 -22.98 -0.87 -3.05
CA TYR A 49 -23.91 -0.73 -4.18
C TYR A 49 -23.30 -1.01 -5.56
N GLY A 50 -21.99 -1.26 -5.67
CA GLY A 50 -21.27 -1.37 -6.94
C GLY A 50 -21.83 -2.45 -7.86
N GLU A 51 -22.00 -3.68 -7.36
CA GLU A 51 -22.52 -4.81 -8.15
C GLU A 51 -23.97 -4.57 -8.61
N GLN A 52 -24.80 -3.97 -7.75
CA GLN A 52 -26.19 -3.63 -8.08
C GLN A 52 -26.27 -2.60 -9.23
N HIS A 53 -25.22 -1.78 -9.38
CA HIS A 53 -25.07 -0.80 -10.46
C HIS A 53 -24.28 -1.33 -11.66
N GLY A 54 -23.98 -2.63 -11.70
CA GLY A 54 -23.35 -3.29 -12.84
C GLY A 54 -21.82 -3.23 -12.87
N PHE A 55 -21.18 -2.69 -11.83
CA PHE A 55 -19.72 -2.78 -11.69
C PHE A 55 -19.31 -4.18 -11.24
N ARG A 56 -18.14 -4.63 -11.69
CA ARG A 56 -17.57 -5.94 -11.32
C ARG A 56 -16.35 -5.76 -10.46
N ARG A 57 -16.20 -6.67 -9.50
CA ARG A 57 -15.03 -6.73 -8.65
C ARG A 57 -13.84 -7.32 -9.39
N ASP A 58 -12.64 -6.86 -9.07
CA ASP A 58 -11.39 -7.33 -9.65
C ASP A 58 -11.22 -8.85 -9.47
N ASP A 59 -11.63 -9.38 -8.31
CA ASP A 59 -11.59 -10.82 -7.98
C ASP A 59 -12.62 -11.68 -8.75
N GLN A 60 -13.44 -11.06 -9.59
CA GLN A 60 -14.43 -11.71 -10.45
C GLN A 60 -14.14 -11.50 -11.95
N LEU A 61 -13.07 -10.78 -12.30
CA LEU A 61 -12.71 -10.54 -13.69
C LEU A 61 -12.05 -11.76 -14.34
N PRO A 62 -12.25 -11.99 -15.65
CA PRO A 62 -11.47 -12.97 -16.40
C PRO A 62 -9.97 -12.66 -16.28
N GLY A 63 -9.17 -13.69 -15.97
CA GLY A 63 -7.72 -13.55 -15.79
C GLY A 63 -7.27 -13.23 -14.36
N TYR A 64 -8.19 -13.06 -13.39
CA TYR A 64 -7.80 -12.99 -11.97
C TYR A 64 -7.23 -14.33 -11.49
N ASP A 65 -6.01 -14.29 -10.95
CA ASP A 65 -5.36 -15.42 -10.31
C ASP A 65 -4.99 -15.05 -8.87
N ARG A 66 -5.52 -15.84 -7.93
CA ARG A 66 -5.31 -15.68 -6.49
C ARG A 66 -3.84 -15.82 -6.06
N THR A 67 -3.00 -16.45 -6.87
CA THR A 67 -1.57 -16.65 -6.63
C THR A 67 -0.82 -15.32 -6.65
N PHE A 68 -1.25 -14.38 -7.48
CA PHE A 68 -0.63 -13.06 -7.64
C PHE A 68 -1.37 -11.97 -6.83
N ASP A 69 -2.29 -12.34 -5.93
CA ASP A 69 -3.01 -11.37 -5.09
C ASP A 69 -2.20 -10.98 -3.85
N LEU A 70 -1.44 -9.90 -3.97
CA LEU A 70 -0.64 -9.35 -2.88
C LEU A 70 -1.50 -8.95 -1.67
N ARG A 71 -2.68 -8.36 -1.87
CA ARG A 71 -3.50 -7.89 -0.76
C ARG A 71 -3.95 -9.07 0.09
N ARG A 72 -4.39 -10.14 -0.55
CA ARG A 72 -4.75 -11.40 0.10
C ARG A 72 -3.58 -11.96 0.89
N PHE A 73 -2.38 -11.99 0.30
CA PHE A 73 -1.17 -12.44 0.98
C PHE A 73 -0.90 -11.61 2.25
N LEU A 74 -0.94 -10.28 2.14
CA LEU A 74 -0.70 -9.38 3.28
C LEU A 74 -1.76 -9.49 4.37
N MET A 75 -3.03 -9.72 4.02
CA MET A 75 -4.08 -9.99 5.00
C MET A 75 -3.80 -11.27 5.79
N GLU A 76 -3.28 -12.31 5.14
CA GLU A 76 -2.92 -13.56 5.82
C GLU A 76 -1.69 -13.39 6.72
N GLN A 77 -0.66 -12.70 6.24
CA GLN A 77 0.49 -12.32 7.07
C GLN A 77 0.09 -11.46 8.27
N GLY A 78 -0.91 -10.58 8.11
CA GLY A 78 -1.52 -9.81 9.20
C GLY A 78 -2.08 -10.70 10.30
N ARG A 79 -2.88 -11.71 9.94
CA ARG A 79 -3.43 -12.67 10.90
C ARG A 79 -2.36 -13.51 11.58
N ARG A 80 -1.33 -13.94 10.83
CA ARG A 80 -0.19 -14.68 11.38
C ARG A 80 0.62 -13.83 12.36
N PHE A 81 0.81 -12.54 12.06
CA PHE A 81 1.44 -11.57 12.95
C PHE A 81 0.64 -11.40 14.25
N GLU A 82 -0.67 -11.18 14.18
CA GLU A 82 -1.54 -11.11 15.35
C GLU A 82 -1.45 -12.38 16.21
N GLN A 83 -1.41 -13.55 15.57
CA GLN A 83 -1.28 -14.82 16.28
C GLN A 83 0.10 -14.96 16.94
N ALA A 84 1.19 -14.58 16.26
CA ALA A 84 2.53 -14.60 16.81
C ALA A 84 2.67 -13.67 18.03
N VAL A 85 2.09 -12.48 17.95
CA VAL A 85 1.97 -11.52 19.06
C VAL A 85 1.26 -12.17 20.27
N ILE A 86 0.12 -12.83 20.04
CA ILE A 86 -0.63 -13.49 21.12
C ILE A 86 0.20 -14.61 21.77
N VAL A 87 0.87 -15.44 20.97
CA VAL A 87 1.72 -16.55 21.47
C VAL A 87 2.88 -16.02 22.31
N ASP A 88 3.54 -14.95 21.87
CA ASP A 88 4.62 -14.31 22.61
C ASP A 88 4.13 -13.72 23.95
N LEU A 89 2.97 -13.06 23.96
CA LEU A 89 2.38 -12.54 25.20
C LEU A 89 1.99 -13.67 26.17
N GLN A 90 1.46 -14.79 25.66
CA GLN A 90 1.10 -15.97 26.46
C GLN A 90 2.29 -16.61 27.18
N SER A 91 3.52 -16.44 26.66
CA SER A 91 4.72 -16.94 27.33
C SER A 91 5.06 -16.17 28.62
N ARG A 92 4.49 -14.97 28.81
CA ARG A 92 4.81 -14.05 29.91
C ARG A 92 3.61 -13.78 30.82
N TRP A 93 2.39 -13.72 30.26
CA TRP A 93 1.18 -13.40 31.02
C TRP A 93 -0.02 -14.26 30.60
N PRO A 94 -0.99 -14.46 31.52
CA PRO A 94 -2.31 -14.96 31.13
C PRO A 94 -2.96 -14.06 30.08
N VAL A 95 -3.33 -14.66 28.94
CA VAL A 95 -4.06 -14.00 27.85
C VAL A 95 -5.43 -14.65 27.70
N GLN A 96 -6.49 -13.86 27.75
CA GLN A 96 -7.85 -14.32 27.44
C GLN A 96 -8.28 -13.78 26.08
N ARG A 97 -8.57 -14.68 25.13
CA ARG A 97 -9.15 -14.32 23.84
C ARG A 97 -10.67 -14.30 23.94
N ILE A 98 -11.31 -13.23 23.47
CA ILE A 98 -12.77 -13.08 23.50
C ILE A 98 -13.39 -13.46 22.17
N ALA A 99 -13.14 -12.68 21.11
CA ALA A 99 -13.65 -13.00 19.78
C ALA A 99 -12.73 -13.98 19.04
N THR A 100 -13.35 -14.92 18.35
CA THR A 100 -12.72 -15.92 17.47
C THR A 100 -13.18 -15.77 16.03
N ARG A 101 -14.32 -15.11 15.80
CA ARG A 101 -14.90 -14.89 14.47
C ARG A 101 -15.31 -13.41 14.27
N PRO A 102 -15.26 -12.89 13.02
CA PRO A 102 -15.62 -11.49 12.75
C PRO A 102 -17.06 -11.10 13.11
N ASP A 103 -18.02 -12.02 12.98
CA ASP A 103 -19.44 -11.78 13.30
C ASP A 103 -19.68 -11.50 14.80
N GLU A 104 -18.76 -11.96 15.66
CA GLU A 104 -18.84 -11.72 17.11
C GLU A 104 -18.60 -10.25 17.49
N SER A 105 -18.13 -9.41 16.57
CA SER A 105 -18.06 -7.96 16.77
C SER A 105 -19.40 -7.33 17.14
N ARG A 106 -20.53 -7.92 16.70
CA ARG A 106 -21.89 -7.52 17.05
C ARG A 106 -22.45 -8.30 18.24
N SER A 107 -21.72 -9.22 18.86
CA SER A 107 -22.24 -10.05 19.95
C SER A 107 -22.29 -9.31 21.29
N LEU A 108 -23.48 -9.23 21.90
CA LEU A 108 -23.62 -8.68 23.25
C LEU A 108 -22.88 -9.54 24.27
N ALA A 109 -22.99 -10.87 24.16
CA ALA A 109 -22.31 -11.80 25.03
C ALA A 109 -20.78 -11.66 24.97
N ALA A 110 -20.21 -11.39 23.79
CA ALA A 110 -18.77 -11.16 23.65
C ALA A 110 -18.34 -9.82 24.26
N ALA A 111 -19.15 -8.76 24.11
CA ALA A 111 -18.88 -7.48 24.77
C ALA A 111 -18.94 -7.62 26.31
N GLU A 112 -19.90 -8.38 26.83
CA GLU A 112 -20.00 -8.69 28.26
C GLU A 112 -18.83 -9.56 28.75
N ALA A 113 -18.38 -10.53 27.94
CA ALA A 113 -17.20 -11.34 28.26
C ALA A 113 -15.91 -10.50 28.31
N THR A 114 -15.80 -9.46 27.47
CA THR A 114 -14.70 -8.49 27.52
C THR A 114 -14.72 -7.73 28.85
N TRP A 115 -15.89 -7.25 29.27
CA TRP A 115 -16.07 -6.62 30.57
C TRP A 115 -15.72 -7.55 31.74
N ASP A 116 -16.19 -8.80 31.71
CA ASP A 116 -15.94 -9.76 32.79
C ASP A 116 -14.45 -10.11 32.90
N ALA A 117 -13.74 -10.22 31.77
CA ALA A 117 -12.28 -10.40 31.75
C ALA A 117 -11.54 -9.18 32.34
N MET A 118 -11.97 -7.95 31.99
CA MET A 118 -11.42 -6.74 32.59
C MET A 118 -11.65 -6.67 34.09
N LYS A 119 -12.88 -6.99 34.54
CA LYS A 119 -13.25 -7.00 35.95
C LYS A 119 -12.48 -8.05 36.76
N ALA A 120 -12.18 -9.19 36.14
CA ALA A 120 -11.33 -10.23 36.72
C ALA A 120 -9.84 -9.83 36.76
N GLY A 121 -9.46 -8.72 36.11
CA GLY A 121 -8.10 -8.22 36.08
C GLY A 121 -7.17 -9.05 35.19
N ILE A 122 -7.68 -9.68 34.13
CA ILE A 122 -6.84 -10.45 33.20
C ILE A 122 -5.75 -9.54 32.59
N PRO A 123 -4.46 -9.88 32.67
CA PRO A 123 -3.35 -9.03 32.20
C PRO A 123 -3.47 -8.57 30.74
N VAL A 124 -3.84 -9.48 29.85
CA VAL A 124 -4.00 -9.21 28.42
C VAL A 124 -5.29 -9.84 27.92
N ILE A 125 -6.14 -9.04 27.28
CA ILE A 125 -7.36 -9.49 26.63
C ILE A 125 -7.18 -9.33 25.13
N ALA A 126 -7.18 -10.44 24.40
CA ALA A 126 -7.04 -10.44 22.94
C ALA A 126 -8.41 -10.47 22.27
N ALA A 127 -8.54 -9.76 21.14
CA ALA A 127 -9.77 -9.68 20.36
C ALA A 127 -10.98 -9.27 21.22
N GLY A 128 -10.83 -8.20 22.02
CA GLY A 128 -11.84 -7.70 22.93
C GLY A 128 -12.96 -6.97 22.18
N VAL A 129 -14.21 -7.39 22.37
CA VAL A 129 -15.37 -6.75 21.74
C VAL A 129 -15.79 -5.53 22.55
N VAL A 130 -15.80 -4.37 21.91
CA VAL A 130 -16.17 -3.10 22.53
C VAL A 130 -17.35 -2.46 21.79
N ARG A 131 -18.24 -1.83 22.56
CA ARG A 131 -19.39 -1.08 22.07
C ARG A 131 -19.44 0.29 22.73
N ASP A 132 -19.78 1.32 21.95
CA ASP A 132 -20.05 2.66 22.44
C ASP A 132 -21.45 3.12 21.97
N PRO A 133 -22.51 2.91 22.77
CA PRO A 133 -23.86 3.40 22.49
C PRO A 133 -24.01 4.91 22.34
N GLU A 134 -23.06 5.70 22.88
CA GLU A 134 -23.06 7.16 22.78
C GLU A 134 -22.76 7.57 21.35
N ARG A 135 -21.66 7.03 20.82
CA ARG A 135 -21.23 7.28 19.44
C ARG A 135 -21.85 6.34 18.42
N ARG A 136 -22.55 5.29 18.87
CA ARG A 136 -23.04 4.16 18.07
C ARG A 136 -21.90 3.56 17.24
N THR A 137 -20.82 3.19 17.92
CA THR A 137 -19.66 2.52 17.31
C THR A 137 -19.38 1.20 17.99
N PHE A 138 -18.75 0.27 17.26
CA PHE A 138 -18.41 -1.04 17.80
C PHE A 138 -17.18 -1.61 17.09
N GLY A 139 -16.65 -2.71 17.61
CA GLY A 139 -15.65 -3.51 16.92
C GLY A 139 -14.89 -4.42 17.86
N VAL A 140 -13.78 -4.94 17.34
CA VAL A 140 -12.89 -5.85 18.04
C VAL A 140 -11.55 -5.14 18.17
N ALA A 141 -11.16 -4.77 19.39
CA ALA A 141 -9.83 -4.28 19.67
C ALA A 141 -8.85 -5.46 19.66
N ASP A 142 -7.73 -5.31 18.96
CA ASP A 142 -6.76 -6.41 18.82
C ASP A 142 -6.26 -6.85 20.19
N LEU A 143 -5.87 -5.88 21.05
CA LEU A 143 -5.47 -6.10 22.42
C LEU A 143 -6.03 -5.01 23.36
N LEU A 144 -6.53 -5.43 24.52
CA LEU A 144 -6.63 -4.60 25.71
C LEU A 144 -5.57 -5.07 26.70
N VAL A 145 -4.59 -4.22 26.98
CA VAL A 145 -3.44 -4.55 27.84
C VAL A 145 -3.54 -3.76 29.13
N ARG A 146 -3.41 -4.44 30.28
CA ARG A 146 -3.43 -3.81 31.59
C ARG A 146 -2.22 -2.86 31.73
N SER A 147 -2.40 -1.73 32.40
CA SER A 147 -1.44 -0.63 32.38
C SER A 147 -0.04 -0.99 32.89
N ASP A 148 0.05 -1.80 33.93
CA ASP A 148 1.30 -2.34 34.48
C ASP A 148 2.02 -3.26 33.50
N VAL A 149 1.27 -4.13 32.82
CA VAL A 149 1.80 -5.07 31.81
C VAL A 149 2.34 -4.31 30.62
N LEU A 150 1.61 -3.30 30.13
CA LEU A 150 2.08 -2.48 29.02
C LEU A 150 3.32 -1.65 29.42
N GLY A 151 3.39 -1.19 30.67
CA GLY A 151 4.55 -0.46 31.19
C GLY A 151 5.80 -1.34 31.31
N GLU A 152 5.64 -2.64 31.55
CA GLU A 152 6.73 -3.62 31.48
C GLU A 152 7.10 -3.96 30.03
N LEU A 153 6.09 -4.12 29.16
CA LEU A 153 6.28 -4.51 27.76
C LEU A 153 6.98 -3.45 26.91
N CYS A 154 6.60 -2.18 27.12
CA CYS A 154 7.16 -1.02 26.43
C CYS A 154 7.19 0.18 27.38
N PRO A 155 8.25 0.36 28.18
CA PRO A 155 8.34 1.44 29.18
C PRO A 155 8.12 2.84 28.62
N ASP A 156 8.60 3.09 27.39
CA ASP A 156 8.48 4.38 26.72
C ASP A 156 7.02 4.74 26.38
N ALA A 157 6.09 3.77 26.34
CA ALA A 157 4.68 4.00 26.06
C ALA A 157 3.98 4.87 27.11
N PHE A 158 4.51 4.93 28.35
CA PHE A 158 3.92 5.66 29.47
C PHE A 158 4.68 6.92 29.87
N ILE A 159 5.64 7.39 29.08
CA ILE A 159 6.35 8.64 29.39
C ILE A 159 5.31 9.78 29.53
N GLY A 160 5.18 10.30 30.76
CA GLY A 160 4.25 11.37 31.12
C GLY A 160 2.88 10.92 31.66
N ASP A 161 2.59 9.62 31.73
CA ASP A 161 1.29 9.08 32.20
C ASP A 161 1.41 8.35 33.55
N GLN A 162 0.35 8.37 34.36
CA GLN A 162 0.27 7.55 35.58
C GLN A 162 -0.04 6.08 35.24
N LEU A 163 0.79 5.16 35.72
CA LEU A 163 0.65 3.71 35.53
C LEU A 163 -0.49 3.13 36.38
N GLU A 164 -0.72 3.66 37.58
CA GLU A 164 -1.77 3.22 38.49
C GLU A 164 -2.75 4.36 38.71
N LEU A 165 -4.02 4.10 38.43
CA LEU A 165 -5.12 5.00 38.72
C LEU A 165 -6.23 4.18 39.36
N PRO A 166 -6.86 4.65 40.46
CA PRO A 166 -8.09 4.05 40.94
C PRO A 166 -9.18 4.27 39.90
N VAL A 167 -9.45 3.24 39.12
CA VAL A 167 -10.49 3.24 38.09
C VAL A 167 -11.83 2.91 38.74
N ALA A 168 -12.81 3.80 38.63
CA ALA A 168 -14.08 3.69 39.36
C ALA A 168 -14.83 2.36 39.14
N ALA A 169 -14.71 1.75 37.95
CA ALA A 169 -15.41 0.51 37.64
C ALA A 169 -14.61 -0.78 37.98
N LEU A 170 -13.30 -0.68 38.26
CA LEU A 170 -12.41 -1.84 38.43
C LEU A 170 -11.78 -1.86 39.84
N ARG A 171 -12.16 -2.86 40.64
CA ARG A 171 -11.77 -2.96 42.06
C ARG A 171 -10.28 -3.23 42.32
N HIS A 172 -9.55 -3.69 41.31
CA HIS A 172 -8.12 -3.98 41.42
C HIS A 172 -7.22 -2.76 41.15
N GLY A 173 -7.79 -1.56 40.91
CA GLY A 173 -7.02 -0.31 40.81
C GLY A 173 -6.08 -0.22 39.60
N ARG A 174 -6.36 -0.99 38.54
CA ARG A 174 -5.63 -0.94 37.26
C ARG A 174 -6.60 -0.58 36.15
N HIS A 175 -6.10 0.06 35.10
CA HIS A 175 -6.83 0.31 33.85
C HIS A 175 -6.24 -0.51 32.70
N TYR A 176 -6.99 -0.56 31.61
CA TYR A 176 -6.56 -1.11 30.35
C TYR A 176 -6.22 0.00 29.35
N ARG A 177 -5.36 -0.35 28.40
CA ARG A 177 -5.00 0.45 27.23
C ARG A 177 -5.31 -0.35 25.96
N VAL A 178 -5.80 0.34 24.94
CA VAL A 178 -5.96 -0.24 23.60
C VAL A 178 -4.60 -0.32 22.92
N VAL A 179 -4.27 -1.48 22.35
CA VAL A 179 -3.12 -1.66 21.46
C VAL A 179 -3.60 -2.36 20.19
N GLU A 180 -3.62 -1.62 19.08
CA GLU A 180 -3.93 -2.16 17.75
C GLU A 180 -2.68 -2.73 17.09
N LEU A 181 -2.82 -3.86 16.41
CA LEU A 181 -1.73 -4.55 15.73
C LEU A 181 -1.82 -4.25 14.23
N LYS A 182 -0.70 -3.86 13.64
CA LYS A 182 -0.62 -3.60 12.19
C LYS A 182 0.64 -4.23 11.63
N PHE A 183 0.50 -5.23 10.75
CA PHE A 183 1.62 -5.88 10.07
C PHE A 183 2.32 -4.91 9.11
N SER A 184 3.22 -4.10 9.67
CA SER A 184 3.87 -2.99 9.00
C SER A 184 5.10 -2.54 9.79
N THR A 185 6.03 -1.87 9.10
CA THR A 185 7.03 -1.04 9.79
C THR A 185 6.39 0.32 10.09
N LEU A 186 6.24 0.65 11.37
CA LEU A 186 5.69 1.94 11.80
C LEU A 186 6.62 3.08 11.38
N ARG A 187 6.06 4.11 10.74
CA ARG A 187 6.77 5.35 10.41
C ARG A 187 6.35 6.42 11.41
N LEU A 188 7.13 6.55 12.48
CA LEU A 188 6.84 7.42 13.60
C LEU A 188 7.28 8.85 13.31
N LEU A 189 6.43 9.80 13.69
CA LEU A 189 6.77 11.22 13.74
C LEU A 189 7.71 11.50 14.92
N LYS A 190 8.28 12.71 14.99
CA LYS A 190 9.17 13.11 16.08
C LYS A 190 8.52 13.02 17.48
N ASP A 191 7.20 13.14 17.56
CA ASP A 191 6.42 13.03 18.80
C ASP A 191 6.00 11.58 19.14
N GLY A 192 6.41 10.59 18.33
CA GLY A 192 6.05 9.18 18.51
C GLY A 192 4.67 8.79 17.97
N GLY A 193 3.93 9.73 17.36
CA GLY A 193 2.66 9.44 16.67
C GLY A 193 2.86 8.94 15.24
N LEU A 194 1.74 8.74 14.52
CA LEU A 194 1.75 8.41 13.09
C LEU A 194 1.51 9.66 12.22
N GLY A 195 2.08 9.64 11.01
CA GLY A 195 1.86 10.69 10.01
C GLY A 195 0.57 10.54 9.20
N ALA A 196 0.48 11.31 8.10
CA ALA A 196 -0.69 11.34 7.21
C ALA A 196 -1.11 9.95 6.67
N GLY A 197 -0.15 9.05 6.44
CA GLY A 197 -0.45 7.67 6.00
C GLY A 197 -1.02 6.75 7.09
N GLY A 198 -1.12 7.23 8.34
CA GLY A 198 -1.59 6.45 9.49
C GLY A 198 -2.95 6.88 10.03
N VAL A 199 -3.72 7.71 9.32
CA VAL A 199 -4.98 8.26 9.86
C VAL A 199 -6.03 7.17 10.11
N ALA A 200 -6.16 6.18 9.22
CA ALA A 200 -7.08 5.07 9.41
C ALA A 200 -6.79 4.24 10.69
N PRO A 201 -5.57 3.74 10.93
CA PRO A 201 -5.30 3.01 12.17
C PRO A 201 -5.35 3.92 13.42
N MET A 202 -5.02 5.22 13.31
CA MET A 202 -5.25 6.19 14.39
C MET A 202 -6.74 6.28 14.76
N ALA A 203 -7.61 6.39 13.75
CA ALA A 203 -9.05 6.49 13.93
C ALA A 203 -9.65 5.24 14.59
N GLN A 204 -9.18 4.06 14.20
CA GLN A 204 -9.58 2.78 14.80
C GLN A 204 -9.19 2.71 16.29
N ALA A 205 -7.91 2.95 16.60
CA ALA A 205 -7.40 2.91 17.97
C ALA A 205 -8.10 3.94 18.88
N TRP A 206 -8.33 5.16 18.38
CA TRP A 206 -9.05 6.21 19.10
C TRP A 206 -10.50 5.81 19.40
N THR A 207 -11.19 5.22 18.42
CA THR A 207 -12.60 4.80 18.59
C THR A 207 -12.73 3.75 19.69
N TYR A 208 -11.82 2.77 19.73
CA TYR A 208 -11.79 1.78 20.79
C TYR A 208 -11.41 2.39 22.14
N ASN A 209 -10.55 3.42 22.16
CA ASN A 209 -10.17 4.12 23.39
C ASN A 209 -11.36 4.80 24.07
N GLU A 210 -12.23 5.45 23.29
CA GLU A 210 -13.44 6.08 23.82
C GLU A 210 -14.44 5.03 24.36
N ALA A 211 -14.63 3.93 23.63
CA ALA A 211 -15.48 2.83 24.08
C ALA A 211 -14.95 2.20 25.39
N LEU A 212 -13.64 1.94 25.44
CA LEU A 212 -12.95 1.45 26.63
C LEU A 212 -13.11 2.42 27.81
N GLY A 213 -13.01 3.72 27.55
CA GLY A 213 -13.14 4.78 28.55
C GLY A 213 -14.45 4.72 29.31
N ARG A 214 -15.56 4.55 28.58
CA ARG A 214 -16.90 4.35 29.17
C ARG A 214 -16.97 3.03 29.93
N LEU A 215 -16.39 1.96 29.38
CA LEU A 215 -16.44 0.63 29.99
C LEU A 215 -15.74 0.58 31.36
N GLN A 216 -14.53 1.13 31.48
CA GLN A 216 -13.81 1.13 32.76
C GLN A 216 -14.12 2.37 33.63
N GLY A 217 -14.77 3.41 33.10
CA GLY A 217 -15.03 4.66 33.81
C GLY A 217 -13.80 5.57 33.94
N TYR A 218 -12.83 5.40 33.04
CA TYR A 218 -11.65 6.23 32.88
C TYR A 218 -11.18 6.10 31.44
N THR A 219 -11.19 7.22 30.70
CA THR A 219 -10.68 7.27 29.32
C THR A 219 -9.17 7.48 29.34
N PRO A 220 -8.38 6.53 28.82
CA PRO A 220 -6.94 6.73 28.66
C PRO A 220 -6.59 8.00 27.86
N PRO A 221 -5.52 8.72 28.21
CA PRO A 221 -5.04 9.88 27.44
C PRO A 221 -4.53 9.49 26.04
N ALA A 222 -4.23 8.21 25.81
CA ALA A 222 -3.79 7.71 24.52
C ALA A 222 -4.15 6.22 24.34
N ALA A 223 -4.28 5.84 23.07
CA ALA A 223 -4.20 4.45 22.60
C ALA A 223 -2.88 4.22 21.85
N TYR A 224 -2.60 2.97 21.51
CA TYR A 224 -1.33 2.59 20.90
C TYR A 224 -1.52 1.74 19.65
N ILE A 225 -0.54 1.80 18.76
CA ILE A 225 -0.41 0.88 17.62
C ILE A 225 0.96 0.22 17.69
N ALA A 226 0.98 -1.11 17.61
CA ALA A 226 2.20 -1.90 17.47
C ALA A 226 2.34 -2.36 16.01
N GLY A 227 3.57 -2.34 15.51
CA GLY A 227 3.94 -2.96 14.24
C GLY A 227 5.11 -3.89 14.44
N ARG A 228 5.50 -4.63 13.40
CA ARG A 228 6.63 -5.57 13.49
C ARG A 228 7.99 -4.88 13.65
N ALA A 229 8.06 -3.60 13.30
CA ALA A 229 9.26 -2.77 13.28
C ALA A 229 8.88 -1.29 13.33
N TRP A 230 9.86 -0.40 13.52
CA TRP A 230 9.62 1.04 13.54
C TRP A 230 10.79 1.83 12.91
N ARG A 231 10.48 3.05 12.46
CA ARG A 231 11.46 4.08 12.06
C ARG A 231 11.03 5.43 12.60
N GLN A 232 11.97 6.22 13.09
CA GLN A 232 11.74 7.59 13.56
C GLN A 232 12.95 8.46 13.21
N GLY A 233 12.79 9.35 12.23
CA GLY A 233 13.96 10.02 11.63
C GLY A 233 14.93 9.01 11.03
N ASP A 234 16.19 9.08 11.43
CA ASP A 234 17.25 8.15 10.98
C ASP A 234 17.32 6.86 11.80
N GLU A 235 16.70 6.85 13.00
CA GLU A 235 16.63 5.68 13.86
C GLU A 235 15.63 4.64 13.32
N ARG A 236 15.92 3.38 13.63
CA ARG A 236 15.07 2.24 13.27
C ARG A 236 15.25 1.11 14.28
N GLY A 237 14.19 0.34 14.48
CA GLY A 237 14.21 -0.90 15.24
C GLY A 237 13.40 -1.98 14.54
N ASP A 238 13.77 -3.23 14.78
CA ASP A 238 13.21 -4.41 14.11
C ASP A 238 12.45 -5.33 15.07
N ARG A 239 12.12 -4.83 16.27
CA ARG A 239 11.37 -5.57 17.28
C ARG A 239 10.01 -4.93 17.55
N CYS A 240 8.97 -5.78 17.66
CA CYS A 240 7.57 -5.35 17.80
C CYS A 240 7.29 -4.48 19.04
N TRP A 241 7.87 -4.83 20.19
CA TRP A 241 7.60 -4.18 21.47
C TRP A 241 8.59 -3.07 21.84
N GLU A 242 9.55 -2.79 20.96
CA GLU A 242 10.59 -1.79 21.23
C GLU A 242 10.05 -0.36 21.20
N ARG A 243 9.14 -0.05 20.28
CA ARG A 243 8.49 1.27 20.19
C ARG A 243 7.08 1.13 19.64
N LEU A 244 6.13 1.77 20.29
CA LEU A 244 4.73 1.85 19.88
C LEU A 244 4.42 3.22 19.32
N ALA A 245 3.52 3.30 18.34
CA ALA A 245 2.95 4.60 17.99
C ALA A 245 1.95 5.01 19.07
N ARG A 246 2.14 6.19 19.65
CA ARG A 246 1.24 6.77 20.65
C ARG A 246 0.20 7.63 19.95
N ILE A 247 -1.08 7.38 20.20
CA ILE A 247 -2.20 8.12 19.63
C ILE A 247 -2.91 8.87 20.76
N PRO A 248 -2.49 10.11 21.07
CA PRO A 248 -3.17 10.96 22.05
C PRO A 248 -4.65 11.14 21.72
N ARG A 249 -5.47 11.30 22.76
CA ARG A 249 -6.90 11.60 22.60
C ARG A 249 -7.13 12.90 21.84
N GLU A 250 -6.32 13.90 22.11
CA GLU A 250 -6.35 15.24 21.49
C GLU A 250 -5.38 15.32 20.28
N THR A 251 -5.31 14.26 19.48
CA THR A 251 -4.44 14.22 18.30
C THR A 251 -4.92 15.20 17.23
N TYR A 252 -4.03 16.11 16.80
CA TYR A 252 -4.23 16.98 15.66
C TYR A 252 -3.61 16.38 14.39
N VAL A 253 -4.42 16.17 13.34
CA VAL A 253 -3.97 15.61 12.07
C VAL A 253 -3.61 16.74 11.12
N ARG A 254 -2.34 17.15 11.10
CA ARG A 254 -1.86 18.29 10.29
C ARG A 254 -2.23 18.22 8.81
N SER A 255 -2.20 17.02 8.21
CA SER A 255 -2.54 16.84 6.78
C SER A 255 -4.03 17.04 6.48
N ARG A 256 -4.87 17.12 7.50
CA ARG A 256 -6.31 17.39 7.41
C ARG A 256 -6.69 18.73 8.02
N ASP A 257 -5.73 19.41 8.66
CA ASP A 257 -5.93 20.63 9.44
C ASP A 257 -7.11 20.52 10.43
N ASP A 258 -7.18 19.38 11.14
CA ASP A 258 -8.31 19.10 12.03
C ASP A 258 -7.95 18.09 13.13
N ASP A 259 -8.76 18.06 14.17
CA ASP A 259 -8.69 17.09 15.25
C ASP A 259 -9.15 15.71 14.79
N LEU A 260 -8.47 14.67 15.27
CA LEU A 260 -8.80 13.28 14.96
C LEU A 260 -10.25 12.94 15.34
N ALA A 261 -10.74 13.47 16.47
CA ALA A 261 -12.13 13.29 16.91
C ALA A 261 -13.14 13.83 15.89
N SER A 262 -12.89 15.02 15.33
CA SER A 262 -13.73 15.66 14.30
C SER A 262 -13.71 14.87 12.99
N ILE A 263 -12.54 14.38 12.59
CA ILE A 263 -12.38 13.52 11.40
C ILE A 263 -13.21 12.24 11.56
N ILE A 264 -13.13 11.57 12.70
CA ILE A 264 -13.90 10.35 12.99
C ILE A 264 -15.40 10.68 12.99
N ALA A 265 -15.83 11.74 13.65
CA ALA A 265 -17.24 12.12 13.69
C ALA A 265 -17.84 12.30 12.28
N ARG A 266 -17.11 12.95 11.37
CA ARG A 266 -17.54 13.09 9.97
C ARG A 266 -17.52 11.77 9.20
N ALA A 267 -16.52 10.92 9.43
CA ALA A 267 -16.47 9.60 8.82
C ALA A 267 -17.65 8.72 9.26
N LEU A 268 -18.02 8.75 10.54
CA LEU A 268 -19.19 8.04 11.06
C LEU A 268 -20.49 8.57 10.43
N ALA A 269 -20.60 9.91 10.29
CA ALA A 269 -21.74 10.52 9.62
C ALA A 269 -21.84 10.11 8.14
N TRP A 270 -20.71 10.03 7.44
CA TRP A 270 -20.63 9.55 6.07
C TRP A 270 -21.16 8.12 5.93
N ILE A 271 -20.67 7.17 6.72
CA ILE A 271 -21.11 5.76 6.62
C ILE A 271 -22.62 5.63 6.88
N ARG A 272 -23.16 6.37 7.85
CA ARG A 272 -24.61 6.39 8.12
C ARG A 272 -25.40 6.95 6.94
N ARG A 273 -24.93 8.06 6.36
CA ARG A 273 -25.54 8.69 5.19
C ARG A 273 -25.51 7.76 3.97
N LEU A 274 -24.37 7.11 3.72
CA LEU A 274 -24.21 6.12 2.65
C LEU A 274 -25.23 4.97 2.78
N ARG A 275 -25.43 4.44 3.98
CA ARG A 275 -26.39 3.34 4.20
C ARG A 275 -27.86 3.75 4.05
N THR A 276 -28.18 5.03 4.25
CA THR A 276 -29.56 5.53 4.25
C THR A 276 -29.96 6.19 2.94
N GLU A 277 -29.02 6.89 2.28
CA GLU A 277 -29.25 7.65 1.05
C GLU A 277 -28.50 7.08 -0.16
N GLY A 278 -27.47 6.26 0.06
CA GLY A 278 -26.50 5.88 -0.98
C GLY A 278 -27.06 5.03 -2.13
N ALA A 279 -28.16 4.32 -1.89
CA ALA A 279 -28.85 3.55 -2.91
C ALA A 279 -29.37 4.40 -4.07
N GLU A 280 -29.71 5.68 -3.82
CA GLU A 280 -30.21 6.61 -4.84
C GLU A 280 -29.09 7.40 -5.54
N TRP A 281 -27.85 7.29 -5.04
CA TRP A 281 -26.73 8.01 -5.63
C TRP A 281 -26.26 7.38 -6.93
N ARG A 282 -25.72 8.21 -7.82
CA ARG A 282 -25.22 7.80 -9.13
C ARG A 282 -23.80 8.33 -9.31
N VAL A 283 -22.93 7.48 -9.83
CA VAL A 283 -21.54 7.84 -10.17
C VAL A 283 -21.41 8.44 -11.58
N LEU A 284 -22.30 8.07 -12.50
CA LEU A 284 -22.29 8.44 -13.92
C LEU A 284 -23.66 8.97 -14.36
N PRO A 285 -23.72 9.84 -15.39
CA PRO A 285 -22.60 10.46 -16.14
C PRO A 285 -21.88 11.57 -15.37
N VAL A 286 -22.42 11.96 -14.21
CA VAL A 286 -21.80 12.87 -13.25
C VAL A 286 -22.15 12.36 -11.85
N PRO A 287 -21.21 12.40 -10.89
CA PRO A 287 -21.50 12.04 -9.51
C PRO A 287 -22.63 12.89 -8.92
N SER A 288 -23.66 12.24 -8.37
CA SER A 288 -24.80 12.92 -7.73
C SER A 288 -24.43 13.59 -6.41
N VAL A 289 -23.31 13.17 -5.79
CA VAL A 289 -22.72 13.78 -4.60
C VAL A 289 -21.19 13.90 -4.77
N PRO A 290 -20.54 14.93 -4.19
CA PRO A 290 -19.11 15.16 -4.35
C PRO A 290 -18.22 14.00 -3.90
N GLU A 291 -18.67 13.20 -2.93
CA GLU A 291 -17.94 12.09 -2.34
C GLU A 291 -17.74 10.91 -3.31
N LEU A 292 -18.57 10.82 -4.35
CA LEU A 292 -18.49 9.75 -5.35
C LEU A 292 -17.51 10.04 -6.50
N TRP A 293 -16.82 11.19 -6.48
CA TRP A 293 -15.75 11.42 -7.44
C TRP A 293 -14.54 10.52 -7.15
N PRO A 294 -14.05 9.73 -8.12
CA PRO A 294 -12.86 8.88 -7.94
C PRO A 294 -11.64 9.64 -7.44
N ASN A 295 -10.78 8.95 -6.69
CA ASN A 295 -9.44 9.41 -6.35
C ASN A 295 -8.40 8.41 -6.86
N MET A 296 -7.87 8.64 -8.06
CA MET A 296 -6.89 7.77 -8.71
C MET A 296 -5.48 7.86 -8.08
N LYS A 297 -5.32 8.65 -7.00
CA LYS A 297 -4.09 8.66 -6.18
C LYS A 297 -4.18 7.73 -4.97
N ALA A 298 -5.39 7.26 -4.63
CA ALA A 298 -5.57 6.21 -3.63
C ALA A 298 -5.43 4.83 -4.29
N SER A 299 -4.58 3.97 -3.73
CA SER A 299 -4.23 2.65 -4.28
C SER A 299 -4.71 1.48 -3.40
N SER A 300 -5.43 1.76 -2.30
CA SER A 300 -6.04 0.75 -1.42
C SER A 300 -7.44 0.34 -1.90
N ASP A 301 -7.66 0.29 -3.21
CA ASP A 301 -8.99 0.25 -3.81
C ASP A 301 -9.45 -1.13 -4.29
N PHE A 302 -8.64 -2.18 -4.15
CA PHE A 302 -9.10 -3.56 -4.35
C PHE A 302 -10.35 -3.85 -3.48
N PRO A 303 -11.36 -4.57 -4.00
CA PRO A 303 -11.43 -5.23 -5.29
C PRO A 303 -12.14 -4.38 -6.35
N TRP A 304 -11.98 -3.06 -6.32
CA TRP A 304 -12.70 -2.13 -7.19
C TRP A 304 -11.78 -1.29 -8.06
N HIS A 305 -10.53 -1.71 -8.25
CA HIS A 305 -9.54 -0.95 -9.00
C HIS A 305 -9.99 -0.70 -10.45
N GLU A 306 -10.43 -1.74 -11.14
CA GLU A 306 -10.86 -1.63 -12.54
C GLU A 306 -12.16 -0.84 -12.67
N ALA A 307 -13.13 -1.04 -11.77
CA ALA A 307 -14.38 -0.29 -11.75
C ALA A 307 -14.13 1.21 -11.52
N LYS A 308 -13.28 1.56 -10.55
CA LYS A 308 -12.89 2.93 -10.25
C LYS A 308 -12.13 3.58 -11.41
N ALA A 309 -11.22 2.85 -12.05
CA ALA A 309 -10.50 3.31 -13.24
C ALA A 309 -11.43 3.51 -14.45
N GLN A 310 -12.47 2.67 -14.61
CA GLN A 310 -13.51 2.88 -15.61
C GLN A 310 -14.27 4.18 -15.35
N ILE A 311 -14.80 4.36 -14.13
CA ILE A 311 -15.57 5.56 -13.75
C ILE A 311 -14.73 6.82 -13.97
N ALA A 312 -13.45 6.82 -13.55
CA ALA A 312 -12.56 7.96 -13.72
C ALA A 312 -12.35 8.33 -15.20
N ARG A 313 -12.19 7.34 -16.08
CA ARG A 313 -12.05 7.59 -17.53
C ARG A 313 -13.31 8.19 -18.14
N GLU A 314 -14.48 7.65 -17.82
CA GLU A 314 -15.76 8.16 -18.33
C GLU A 314 -16.05 9.59 -17.86
N LEU A 315 -15.73 9.88 -16.59
CA LEU A 315 -15.87 11.21 -16.01
C LEU A 315 -14.85 12.24 -16.51
N GLY A 316 -13.80 11.81 -17.24
CA GLY A 316 -12.67 12.69 -17.54
C GLY A 316 -12.02 13.21 -16.26
N GLU A 317 -11.91 12.36 -15.23
CA GLU A 317 -11.61 12.77 -13.86
C GLU A 317 -10.18 13.35 -13.72
N LEU A 318 -10.05 14.44 -12.96
CA LEU A 318 -8.81 15.22 -12.90
C LEU A 318 -7.64 14.50 -12.20
N THR A 319 -7.89 13.61 -11.25
CA THR A 319 -6.83 12.86 -10.55
C THR A 319 -6.19 11.76 -11.41
N LEU A 320 -6.71 11.50 -12.62
CA LEU A 320 -5.96 10.77 -13.65
C LEU A 320 -4.66 11.48 -14.01
N LEU A 321 -4.66 12.82 -14.02
CA LEU A 321 -3.52 13.62 -14.42
C LEU A 321 -2.34 13.49 -13.44
N PRO A 322 -1.09 13.62 -13.91
CA PRO A 322 0.07 13.62 -13.04
C PRO A 322 -0.04 14.69 -11.95
N ARG A 323 0.29 14.33 -10.70
CA ARG A 323 0.38 15.25 -9.54
C ARG A 323 -0.91 15.96 -9.12
N VAL A 324 -2.03 15.74 -9.80
CA VAL A 324 -3.34 16.24 -9.37
C VAL A 324 -3.93 15.30 -8.33
N ASN A 325 -3.93 15.71 -7.07
CA ASN A 325 -4.54 14.96 -5.96
C ASN A 325 -5.99 15.40 -5.72
N ALA A 326 -6.69 14.75 -4.79
CA ALA A 326 -8.09 15.06 -4.46
C ALA A 326 -8.30 16.49 -3.93
N GLU A 327 -7.29 17.12 -3.35
CA GLU A 327 -7.35 18.52 -2.88
C GLU A 327 -7.33 19.49 -4.07
N LEU A 328 -6.34 19.38 -4.96
CA LEU A 328 -6.27 20.19 -6.19
C LEU A 328 -7.51 19.99 -7.06
N ARG A 329 -8.00 18.75 -7.15
CA ARG A 329 -9.27 18.44 -7.82
C ARG A 329 -10.44 19.19 -7.21
N ARG A 330 -10.59 19.21 -5.88
CA ARG A 330 -11.68 19.95 -5.21
C ARG A 330 -11.58 21.46 -5.46
N ALA A 331 -10.36 22.02 -5.42
CA ALA A 331 -10.12 23.42 -5.74
C ALA A 331 -10.52 23.77 -7.19
N ALA A 332 -10.20 22.89 -8.15
CA ALA A 332 -10.60 23.04 -9.55
C ALA A 332 -12.13 22.95 -9.72
N HIS A 333 -12.78 21.99 -9.04
CA HIS A 333 -14.25 21.87 -9.09
C HIS A 333 -14.95 23.13 -8.57
N ALA A 334 -14.39 23.78 -7.54
CA ALA A 334 -14.93 25.04 -7.00
C ALA A 334 -14.92 26.21 -8.00
N THR A 335 -14.08 26.14 -9.05
CA THR A 335 -14.05 27.12 -10.15
C THR A 335 -14.83 26.65 -11.39
N GLY A 336 -15.53 25.51 -11.29
CA GLY A 336 -16.28 24.90 -12.39
C GLY A 336 -15.42 24.12 -13.39
N LEU A 337 -14.20 23.75 -13.01
CA LEU A 337 -13.30 22.90 -13.80
C LEU A 337 -13.35 21.46 -13.28
N THR A 338 -14.12 20.59 -13.95
CA THR A 338 -14.41 19.24 -13.44
C THR A 338 -13.85 18.10 -14.29
N ARG A 339 -13.31 18.40 -15.47
CA ARG A 339 -12.81 17.39 -16.41
C ARG A 339 -11.43 17.75 -16.96
N TRP A 340 -10.58 16.76 -17.17
CA TRP A 340 -9.26 16.98 -17.76
C TRP A 340 -9.33 17.41 -19.23
N ASP A 341 -10.38 16.98 -19.94
CA ASP A 341 -10.60 17.26 -21.36
C ASP A 341 -11.34 18.59 -21.62
N ASP A 342 -11.72 19.33 -20.58
CA ASP A 342 -12.20 20.72 -20.70
C ASP A 342 -11.08 21.60 -21.27
N GLN A 343 -11.37 22.42 -22.28
CA GLN A 343 -10.40 23.31 -22.94
C GLN A 343 -9.71 24.28 -21.99
N ARG A 344 -10.34 24.61 -20.85
CA ARG A 344 -9.79 25.48 -19.82
C ARG A 344 -8.77 24.75 -18.92
N THR A 345 -8.76 23.42 -18.89
CA THR A 345 -7.86 22.66 -18.01
C THR A 345 -6.42 22.84 -18.47
N SER A 346 -5.59 23.32 -17.56
CA SER A 346 -4.15 23.56 -17.69
C SER A 346 -3.50 23.42 -16.32
N ALA A 347 -2.17 23.31 -16.27
CA ALA A 347 -1.44 23.30 -15.01
C ALA A 347 -1.72 24.54 -14.16
N THR A 348 -1.77 25.72 -14.78
CA THR A 348 -2.14 26.97 -14.09
C THR A 348 -3.56 26.92 -13.53
N GLY A 349 -4.51 26.40 -14.30
CA GLY A 349 -5.89 26.21 -13.83
C GLY A 349 -6.03 25.22 -12.67
N LEU A 350 -5.04 24.33 -12.51
CA LEU A 350 -4.95 23.34 -11.44
C LEU A 350 -4.02 23.76 -10.29
N GLY A 351 -3.47 24.99 -10.33
CA GLY A 351 -2.56 25.51 -9.30
C GLY A 351 -1.19 24.82 -9.25
N ILE A 352 -0.73 24.25 -10.35
CA ILE A 352 0.58 23.60 -10.47
C ILE A 352 1.53 24.52 -11.25
N ASP A 353 2.78 24.63 -10.79
CA ASP A 353 3.80 25.53 -11.33
C ASP A 353 5.13 24.83 -11.69
N GLY A 354 6.09 25.62 -12.19
CA GLY A 354 7.46 25.19 -12.48
C GLY A 354 7.58 24.09 -13.55
N GLN A 355 8.56 23.20 -13.37
CA GLN A 355 8.79 22.08 -14.29
C GLN A 355 7.59 21.12 -14.34
N HIS A 356 6.90 20.94 -13.21
CA HIS A 356 5.73 20.08 -13.12
C HIS A 356 4.55 20.62 -13.95
N ALA A 357 4.40 21.94 -14.03
CA ALA A 357 3.39 22.55 -14.89
C ALA A 357 3.62 22.22 -16.36
N ARG A 358 4.87 22.36 -16.83
CA ARG A 358 5.23 22.02 -18.20
C ARG A 358 4.91 20.57 -18.53
N THR A 359 5.33 19.62 -17.69
CA THR A 359 5.05 18.20 -17.90
C THR A 359 3.55 17.91 -17.94
N LEU A 360 2.78 18.53 -17.02
CA LEU A 360 1.34 18.34 -16.95
C LEU A 360 0.62 18.90 -18.19
N ASP A 361 0.99 20.10 -18.65
CA ASP A 361 0.40 20.70 -19.84
C ASP A 361 0.68 19.87 -21.10
N GLU A 362 1.87 19.30 -21.25
CA GLU A 362 2.18 18.38 -22.37
C GLU A 362 1.29 17.11 -22.33
N VAL A 363 1.10 16.52 -21.14
CA VAL A 363 0.21 15.35 -20.95
C VAL A 363 -1.24 15.72 -21.29
N ILE A 364 -1.71 16.89 -20.84
CA ILE A 364 -3.06 17.36 -21.16
C ILE A 364 -3.23 17.55 -22.67
N GLN A 365 -2.30 18.25 -23.31
CA GLN A 365 -2.39 18.60 -24.73
C GLN A 365 -2.33 17.36 -25.63
N VAL A 366 -1.41 16.42 -25.40
CA VAL A 366 -1.31 15.21 -26.24
C VAL A 366 -2.58 14.34 -26.18
N ASN A 367 -3.25 14.33 -25.02
CA ASN A 367 -4.49 13.56 -24.83
C ASN A 367 -5.74 14.30 -25.34
N ARG A 368 -5.73 15.63 -25.37
CA ARG A 368 -6.86 16.45 -25.83
C ARG A 368 -6.85 16.68 -27.35
N ASP A 369 -5.68 16.93 -27.91
CA ASP A 369 -5.56 17.40 -29.29
C ASP A 369 -5.76 16.29 -30.33
N GLN A 370 -6.05 16.70 -31.57
CA GLN A 370 -6.04 15.82 -32.75
C GLN A 370 -4.70 15.84 -33.49
N GLY A 371 -3.65 16.39 -32.86
CA GLY A 371 -2.31 16.53 -33.43
C GLY A 371 -1.47 15.24 -33.33
N GLU A 372 -0.15 15.43 -33.25
CA GLU A 372 0.81 14.34 -33.07
C GLU A 372 0.50 13.52 -31.81
N VAL A 373 0.52 12.19 -31.97
CA VAL A 373 0.19 11.23 -30.91
C VAL A 373 1.35 10.99 -29.94
N LEU A 374 2.56 11.36 -30.31
CA LEU A 374 3.75 11.33 -29.48
C LEU A 374 4.44 12.69 -29.60
N ARG A 375 4.79 13.29 -28.47
CA ARG A 375 5.49 14.58 -28.41
C ARG A 375 6.66 14.49 -27.44
N PRO A 376 7.75 15.24 -27.67
CA PRO A 376 8.03 16.00 -28.89
C PRO A 376 8.30 15.07 -30.09
N ALA A 377 8.13 15.57 -31.32
CA ALA A 377 8.48 14.82 -32.54
C ALA A 377 9.95 14.35 -32.53
N ARG A 378 10.84 15.16 -31.95
CA ARG A 378 12.26 14.85 -31.74
C ARG A 378 12.65 15.01 -30.29
N VAL A 379 13.18 13.94 -29.69
CA VAL A 379 13.76 13.99 -28.35
C VAL A 379 15.25 14.36 -28.46
N THR A 380 15.61 15.44 -27.79
CA THR A 380 16.96 16.04 -27.74
C THR A 380 17.62 15.91 -26.36
N ALA A 381 16.86 15.55 -25.32
CA ALA A 381 17.42 15.32 -23.99
C ALA A 381 18.39 14.12 -24.00
N ASP A 382 19.62 14.35 -23.54
CA ASP A 382 20.69 13.33 -23.42
C ASP A 382 20.97 12.57 -24.73
N GLU A 383 20.62 13.17 -25.87
CA GLU A 383 20.61 12.56 -27.20
C GLU A 383 21.98 12.01 -27.61
N GLU A 384 23.05 12.72 -27.25
CA GLU A 384 24.43 12.33 -27.51
C GLU A 384 24.81 11.00 -26.85
N ARG A 385 24.08 10.60 -25.80
CA ARG A 385 24.27 9.31 -25.13
C ARG A 385 23.39 8.25 -25.75
N TRP A 386 22.07 8.41 -25.74
CA TRP A 386 21.18 7.29 -26.07
C TRP A 386 20.92 7.10 -27.56
N ARG A 387 21.06 8.14 -28.40
CA ARG A 387 20.77 8.00 -29.84
C ARG A 387 21.86 7.20 -30.55
N VAL A 388 23.10 7.34 -30.11
CA VAL A 388 24.21 6.49 -30.55
C VAL A 388 24.17 5.19 -29.75
N THR A 389 23.96 4.08 -30.45
CA THR A 389 24.03 2.72 -29.88
C THR A 389 25.42 2.50 -29.29
N ALA A 390 25.49 2.12 -28.01
CA ALA A 390 26.76 1.72 -27.40
C ALA A 390 27.26 0.41 -28.03
N PRO A 391 28.57 0.07 -27.93
CA PRO A 391 29.08 -1.21 -28.41
C PRO A 391 28.31 -2.42 -27.87
N VAL A 392 27.86 -2.31 -26.61
CA VAL A 392 26.91 -3.24 -26.00
C VAL A 392 25.85 -2.46 -25.23
N GLU A 393 24.59 -2.76 -25.52
CA GLU A 393 23.43 -2.30 -24.76
C GLU A 393 22.65 -3.50 -24.23
N ALA A 394 22.44 -3.50 -22.92
CA ALA A 394 21.60 -4.46 -22.23
C ALA A 394 20.39 -3.73 -21.64
N PHE A 395 19.19 -4.26 -21.87
CA PHE A 395 17.94 -3.78 -21.29
C PHE A 395 17.58 -4.70 -20.13
N VAL A 396 17.50 -4.11 -18.93
CA VAL A 396 17.47 -4.86 -17.68
C VAL A 396 16.30 -4.43 -16.81
N ASP A 397 15.62 -5.42 -16.26
CA ASP A 397 14.52 -5.27 -15.30
C ASP A 397 14.66 -6.33 -14.21
N PHE A 398 14.39 -5.93 -12.95
CA PHE A 398 14.54 -6.79 -11.78
C PHE A 398 13.20 -7.02 -11.09
N GLU A 399 12.98 -8.27 -10.68
CA GLU A 399 11.91 -8.61 -9.76
C GLU A 399 12.47 -8.84 -8.35
N PHE A 400 11.80 -8.26 -7.35
CA PHE A 400 12.24 -8.31 -5.96
C PHE A 400 11.10 -8.62 -4.99
N VAL A 401 11.44 -9.33 -3.91
CA VAL A 401 10.57 -9.54 -2.76
C VAL A 401 10.97 -8.59 -1.64
N HIS A 402 9.99 -8.23 -0.81
CA HIS A 402 10.21 -7.49 0.44
C HIS A 402 10.28 -8.41 1.66
N ASP A 403 10.54 -7.85 2.83
CA ASP A 403 10.58 -8.55 4.12
C ASP A 403 9.18 -8.78 4.71
N LEU A 404 8.18 -9.05 3.85
CA LEU A 404 6.77 -9.22 4.24
C LEU A 404 6.33 -10.69 4.26
N ASP A 405 7.13 -11.61 3.75
CA ASP A 405 6.94 -13.05 4.02
C ASP A 405 7.70 -13.44 5.28
N ASP A 406 7.03 -13.29 6.42
CA ASP A 406 7.59 -13.58 7.74
C ASP A 406 7.05 -14.93 8.24
N ASP A 407 7.93 -15.78 8.76
CA ASP A 407 7.54 -17.04 9.39
C ASP A 407 7.26 -16.89 10.90
N PHE A 408 7.60 -15.73 11.46
CA PHE A 408 7.49 -15.34 12.86
C PHE A 408 8.26 -16.25 13.84
N SER A 409 9.17 -17.09 13.35
CA SER A 409 9.99 -17.97 14.19
C SER A 409 10.96 -17.21 15.11
N ALA A 410 11.34 -15.98 14.71
CA ALA A 410 12.23 -15.09 15.45
C ALA A 410 11.50 -13.98 16.22
N PHE A 411 10.15 -14.01 16.29
CA PHE A 411 9.36 -13.01 17.00
C PHE A 411 9.84 -12.88 18.47
N PRO A 412 9.98 -11.66 19.04
CA PRO A 412 9.45 -10.38 18.58
C PRO A 412 10.32 -9.62 17.57
N ARG A 413 11.45 -10.18 17.13
CA ARG A 413 12.21 -9.60 16.02
C ARG A 413 11.49 -9.95 14.70
N LYS A 414 11.36 -8.99 13.80
CA LYS A 414 10.79 -9.22 12.47
C LYS A 414 11.66 -10.23 11.70
N GLY A 415 11.03 -11.14 11.00
CA GLY A 415 11.64 -11.99 9.99
C GLY A 415 11.42 -11.43 8.59
N GLY A 416 11.39 -12.34 7.61
CA GLY A 416 11.35 -12.02 6.20
C GLY A 416 12.66 -11.43 5.67
N GLN A 417 12.88 -11.57 4.36
CA GLN A 417 14.11 -11.12 3.72
C GLN A 417 13.78 -10.46 2.39
N ALA A 418 14.21 -9.20 2.23
CA ALA A 418 14.16 -8.53 0.94
C ALA A 418 15.31 -9.02 0.06
N LEU A 419 15.01 -9.37 -1.19
CA LEU A 419 15.93 -9.97 -2.17
C LEU A 419 15.50 -9.60 -3.59
N ILE A 420 16.46 -9.52 -4.50
CA ILE A 420 16.24 -9.68 -5.94
C ILE A 420 16.09 -11.19 -6.19
N PHE A 421 14.99 -11.61 -6.80
CA PHE A 421 14.73 -13.04 -7.05
C PHE A 421 14.74 -13.40 -8.54
N GLN A 422 14.64 -12.41 -9.42
CA GLN A 422 14.76 -12.60 -10.85
C GLN A 422 15.37 -11.37 -11.53
N ILE A 423 16.22 -11.60 -12.52
CA ILE A 423 16.82 -10.57 -13.37
C ILE A 423 16.56 -10.94 -14.83
N GLY A 424 15.91 -10.03 -15.55
CA GLY A 424 15.81 -10.06 -17.00
C GLY A 424 16.93 -9.25 -17.62
N CYS A 425 17.54 -9.79 -18.68
CA CYS A 425 18.60 -9.10 -19.41
C CYS A 425 18.45 -9.39 -20.90
N GLY A 426 18.04 -8.39 -21.67
CA GLY A 426 17.90 -8.51 -23.10
C GLY A 426 18.87 -7.65 -23.88
N THR A 427 19.23 -8.08 -25.07
CA THR A 427 19.96 -7.28 -26.06
C THR A 427 19.12 -7.15 -27.32
N TYR A 428 19.23 -5.99 -27.96
CA TYR A 428 18.48 -5.69 -29.17
C TYR A 428 19.44 -5.15 -30.24
N ARG A 429 19.78 -5.99 -31.21
CA ARG A 429 20.71 -5.65 -32.30
C ARG A 429 20.08 -6.01 -33.64
N ASP A 430 20.18 -5.13 -34.62
CA ASP A 430 19.66 -5.34 -35.98
C ASP A 430 18.20 -5.85 -36.00
N ALA A 431 17.35 -5.21 -35.19
CA ALA A 431 15.94 -5.59 -34.98
C ALA A 431 15.71 -7.03 -34.49
N THR A 432 16.73 -7.66 -33.91
CA THR A 432 16.67 -9.00 -33.32
C THR A 432 16.78 -8.91 -31.81
N TRP A 433 15.81 -9.50 -31.12
CA TRP A 433 15.75 -9.59 -29.66
C TRP A 433 16.39 -10.90 -29.18
N SER A 434 17.30 -10.80 -28.22
CA SER A 434 17.86 -11.94 -27.49
C SER A 434 17.72 -11.69 -26.00
N PHE A 435 17.18 -12.67 -25.28
CA PHE A 435 16.87 -12.54 -23.86
C PHE A 435 17.53 -13.65 -23.05
N ALA A 436 18.09 -13.25 -21.91
CA ALA A 436 18.55 -14.15 -20.87
C ALA A 436 17.85 -13.80 -19.55
N GLN A 437 17.51 -14.84 -18.81
CA GLN A 437 16.87 -14.72 -17.50
C GLN A 437 17.67 -15.46 -16.45
N PHE A 438 17.73 -14.85 -15.27
CA PHE A 438 18.38 -15.38 -14.09
C PHE A 438 17.34 -15.42 -12.98
N THR A 439 17.07 -16.58 -12.42
CA THR A 439 16.08 -16.77 -11.35
C THR A 439 16.74 -17.52 -10.21
N VAL A 440 16.49 -17.11 -8.96
CA VAL A 440 17.01 -17.81 -7.79
C VAL A 440 16.40 -19.21 -7.66
N ASP A 441 17.17 -20.18 -7.18
CA ASP A 441 16.67 -21.53 -6.88
C ASP A 441 15.85 -21.57 -5.57
N GLU A 442 16.04 -20.58 -4.69
CA GLU A 442 15.26 -20.37 -3.47
C GLU A 442 15.30 -18.89 -3.05
N LEU A 443 14.30 -18.42 -2.29
CA LEU A 443 14.29 -17.06 -1.72
C LEU A 443 15.25 -16.97 -0.52
N ALA A 444 16.56 -17.02 -0.79
CA ALA A 444 17.62 -16.91 0.19
C ALA A 444 18.72 -15.95 -0.30
N ALA A 445 19.43 -15.33 0.65
CA ALA A 445 20.49 -14.36 0.34
C ALA A 445 21.61 -14.97 -0.54
N GLU A 446 22.07 -16.18 -0.22
CA GLU A 446 23.13 -16.81 -1.00
C GLU A 446 22.67 -17.18 -2.43
N ALA A 447 21.41 -17.59 -2.60
CA ALA A 447 20.84 -17.85 -3.93
C ALA A 447 20.72 -16.55 -4.76
N GLU A 448 20.36 -15.43 -4.14
CA GLU A 448 20.43 -14.09 -4.76
C GLU A 448 21.85 -13.78 -5.24
N ALA A 449 22.87 -14.01 -4.40
CA ALA A 449 24.25 -13.75 -4.77
C ALA A 449 24.71 -14.58 -5.97
N GLN A 450 24.38 -15.88 -6.00
CA GLN A 450 24.69 -16.78 -7.11
C GLN A 450 23.99 -16.38 -8.41
N MET A 451 22.73 -15.95 -8.33
CA MET A 451 21.99 -15.43 -9.48
C MET A 451 22.64 -14.15 -10.02
N ILE A 452 23.04 -13.22 -9.14
CA ILE A 452 23.73 -11.99 -9.55
C ILE A 452 25.10 -12.32 -10.16
N ASP A 453 25.88 -13.25 -9.59
CA ASP A 453 27.14 -13.71 -10.18
C ASP A 453 26.93 -14.24 -11.61
N ALA A 454 25.90 -15.06 -11.82
CA ALA A 454 25.55 -15.59 -13.14
C ALA A 454 25.16 -14.49 -14.13
N TRP A 455 24.39 -13.50 -13.69
CA TRP A 455 24.04 -12.34 -14.50
C TRP A 455 25.28 -11.48 -14.84
N ILE A 456 26.16 -11.21 -13.87
CA ILE A 456 27.42 -10.49 -14.11
C ILE A 456 28.31 -11.26 -15.10
N ALA A 457 28.40 -12.58 -14.99
CA ALA A 457 29.15 -13.40 -15.95
C ALA A 457 28.55 -13.34 -17.37
N HIS A 458 27.22 -13.24 -17.48
CA HIS A 458 26.55 -13.02 -18.76
C HIS A 458 26.90 -11.66 -19.36
N LEU A 459 26.90 -10.59 -18.55
CA LEU A 459 27.33 -9.26 -18.99
C LEU A 459 28.80 -9.27 -19.45
N GLN A 460 29.68 -9.95 -18.71
CA GLN A 460 31.10 -10.14 -19.08
C GLN A 460 31.23 -10.81 -20.44
N ALA A 461 30.49 -11.90 -20.69
CA ALA A 461 30.51 -12.57 -21.99
C ALA A 461 30.04 -11.66 -23.15
N LEU A 462 29.02 -10.83 -22.90
CA LEU A 462 28.55 -9.85 -23.89
C LEU A 462 29.60 -8.75 -24.15
N ALA A 463 30.27 -8.27 -23.11
CA ALA A 463 31.31 -7.26 -23.17
C ALA A 463 32.56 -7.76 -23.92
N ASP A 464 33.05 -8.95 -23.54
CA ASP A 464 34.17 -9.65 -24.18
C ASP A 464 33.90 -9.87 -25.68
N GLY A 465 32.68 -10.31 -26.02
CA GLY A 465 32.25 -10.50 -27.40
C GLY A 465 32.26 -9.23 -28.26
N ALA A 466 32.25 -8.05 -27.63
CA ALA A 466 32.35 -6.75 -28.28
C ALA A 466 33.70 -6.05 -28.05
N GLY A 467 34.62 -6.65 -27.29
CA GLY A 467 35.92 -6.08 -26.96
C GLY A 467 35.84 -4.83 -26.09
N VAL A 468 34.88 -4.75 -25.17
CA VAL A 468 34.71 -3.66 -24.20
C VAL A 468 34.67 -4.20 -22.77
N ASP A 469 34.88 -3.33 -21.78
CA ASP A 469 34.69 -3.70 -20.37
C ASP A 469 33.21 -3.61 -19.96
N VAL A 470 32.79 -4.40 -18.96
CA VAL A 470 31.41 -4.36 -18.42
C VAL A 470 31.02 -2.96 -17.93
N ALA A 471 31.97 -2.21 -17.38
CA ALA A 471 31.75 -0.84 -16.92
C ALA A 471 31.42 0.13 -18.07
N ASP A 472 31.83 -0.19 -19.30
CA ASP A 472 31.59 0.60 -20.51
C ASP A 472 30.32 0.14 -21.27
N MET A 473 29.70 -0.96 -20.84
CA MET A 473 28.38 -1.35 -21.34
C MET A 473 27.32 -0.34 -20.91
N ARG A 474 26.32 -0.12 -21.75
CA ARG A 474 25.13 0.62 -21.35
C ARG A 474 24.07 -0.34 -20.83
N ILE A 475 23.76 -0.23 -19.55
CA ILE A 475 22.69 -1.02 -18.91
C ILE A 475 21.47 -0.14 -18.77
N VAL A 476 20.58 -0.23 -19.75
CA VAL A 476 19.34 0.53 -19.83
C VAL A 476 18.31 -0.08 -18.89
N HIS A 477 17.72 0.76 -18.05
CA HIS A 477 16.63 0.40 -17.16
C HIS A 477 15.56 1.51 -17.19
N TRP A 478 14.32 1.20 -16.80
CA TRP A 478 13.26 2.20 -16.90
C TRP A 478 13.44 3.29 -15.85
N SER A 479 13.51 2.94 -14.56
CA SER A 479 13.55 3.92 -13.45
C SER A 479 14.51 3.46 -12.36
N GLY A 480 14.81 4.26 -11.32
CA GLY A 480 15.87 3.93 -10.35
C GLY A 480 15.74 2.65 -9.49
N ALA A 481 14.75 1.77 -9.70
CA ALA A 481 14.49 0.61 -8.85
C ALA A 481 15.65 -0.41 -8.83
N GLU A 482 16.23 -0.73 -10.00
CA GLU A 482 17.30 -1.71 -10.16
C GLU A 482 18.61 -1.22 -9.49
N PRO A 483 19.15 -0.03 -9.82
CA PRO A 483 20.37 0.47 -9.16
C PRO A 483 20.15 0.73 -7.67
N THR A 484 18.95 1.15 -7.24
CA THR A 484 18.66 1.30 -5.81
C THR A 484 18.69 -0.04 -5.07
N THR A 485 18.07 -1.07 -5.64
CA THR A 485 17.98 -2.39 -4.99
C THR A 485 19.32 -3.13 -5.03
N LEU A 486 20.12 -2.98 -6.08
CA LEU A 486 21.44 -3.59 -6.17
C LEU A 486 22.49 -2.84 -5.33
N GLU A 487 22.49 -1.51 -5.36
CA GLU A 487 23.65 -0.71 -4.91
C GLU A 487 23.36 0.21 -3.73
N THR A 488 22.37 1.11 -3.83
CA THR A 488 22.31 2.30 -2.95
C THR A 488 21.35 2.20 -1.76
N ALA A 489 20.38 1.29 -1.77
CA ALA A 489 19.50 1.08 -0.61
C ALA A 489 20.29 0.60 0.62
N TYR A 490 19.82 0.94 1.83
CA TYR A 490 20.48 0.52 3.08
C TYR A 490 20.59 -1.01 3.22
N ASN A 491 19.65 -1.73 2.61
CA ASN A 491 19.63 -3.17 2.47
C ASN A 491 19.59 -3.45 0.96
N SER A 492 20.60 -2.96 0.24
CA SER A 492 20.84 -3.34 -1.15
C SER A 492 21.49 -4.72 -1.22
N ALA A 493 21.51 -5.35 -2.40
CA ALA A 493 22.20 -6.62 -2.56
C ALA A 493 23.71 -6.49 -2.24
N ARG A 494 24.37 -5.39 -2.63
CA ARG A 494 25.77 -5.12 -2.23
C ARG A 494 25.95 -5.02 -0.71
N ALA A 495 24.98 -4.42 0.00
CA ALA A 495 25.04 -4.34 1.46
C ALA A 495 24.82 -5.72 2.13
N ARG A 496 24.00 -6.59 1.53
CA ARG A 496 23.81 -7.98 1.99
C ARG A 496 25.03 -8.87 1.70
N HIS A 497 25.77 -8.55 0.64
CA HIS A 497 26.84 -9.38 0.09
C HIS A 497 28.18 -8.64 0.03
N PRO A 498 28.74 -8.19 1.18
CA PRO A 498 29.94 -7.35 1.21
C PRO A 498 31.20 -8.04 0.64
N ASP A 499 31.23 -9.38 0.66
CA ASP A 499 32.35 -10.16 0.15
C ASP A 499 32.31 -10.36 -1.38
N ARG A 500 31.18 -10.03 -2.03
CA ARG A 500 31.02 -10.14 -3.48
C ARG A 500 31.60 -8.90 -4.17
N GLN A 501 32.56 -9.12 -5.06
CA GLN A 501 33.28 -8.05 -5.78
C GLN A 501 32.63 -7.75 -7.14
N TRP A 502 31.33 -7.48 -7.17
CA TRP A 502 30.64 -7.14 -8.43
C TRP A 502 31.16 -5.82 -9.02
N PRO A 503 31.42 -5.75 -10.34
CA PRO A 503 31.97 -4.55 -10.98
C PRO A 503 31.00 -3.38 -10.93
N SER A 504 31.49 -2.16 -11.15
CA SER A 504 30.63 -1.01 -11.42
C SER A 504 29.89 -1.22 -12.74
N LEU A 505 28.61 -0.83 -12.78
CA LEU A 505 27.75 -0.99 -13.94
C LEU A 505 27.41 0.35 -14.58
N GLY A 506 27.42 0.39 -15.92
CA GLY A 506 27.07 1.59 -16.71
C GLY A 506 25.56 1.83 -16.79
N TRP A 507 24.90 2.05 -15.65
CA TRP A 507 23.46 2.29 -15.57
C TRP A 507 22.99 3.48 -16.41
N TYR A 508 21.92 3.28 -17.17
CA TYR A 508 21.27 4.30 -17.98
C TYR A 508 19.76 4.36 -17.72
N ASP A 509 19.35 5.36 -16.92
CA ASP A 509 17.96 5.63 -16.53
C ASP A 509 17.18 6.28 -17.69
N LEU A 510 16.40 5.48 -18.40
CA LEU A 510 15.61 5.95 -19.55
C LEU A 510 14.49 6.91 -19.13
N TYR A 511 13.86 6.69 -17.97
CA TYR A 511 12.78 7.51 -17.46
C TYR A 511 13.24 8.93 -17.14
N THR A 512 14.25 9.07 -16.28
CA THR A 512 14.69 10.38 -15.80
C THR A 512 15.44 11.15 -16.87
N ARG A 513 16.34 10.49 -17.62
CA ARG A 513 17.24 11.15 -18.58
C ARG A 513 16.56 11.50 -19.89
N VAL A 514 15.51 10.77 -20.28
CA VAL A 514 14.83 10.98 -21.56
C VAL A 514 13.40 11.45 -21.32
N PHE A 515 12.54 10.62 -20.75
CA PHE A 515 11.10 10.88 -20.65
C PHE A 515 10.74 12.07 -19.75
N VAL A 516 11.43 12.26 -18.63
CA VAL A 516 11.18 13.36 -17.68
C VAL A 516 11.97 14.61 -18.03
N ALA A 517 13.23 14.45 -18.47
CA ALA A 517 14.12 15.57 -18.81
C ALA A 517 13.54 16.45 -19.93
N GLN A 518 12.95 15.82 -20.95
CA GLN A 518 12.14 16.48 -21.97
C GLN A 518 10.84 15.67 -22.06
N PRO A 519 9.71 16.17 -21.51
CA PRO A 519 8.46 15.42 -21.39
C PRO A 519 8.08 14.67 -22.66
N VAL A 520 8.39 13.37 -22.71
CA VAL A 520 8.02 12.49 -23.82
C VAL A 520 6.65 11.92 -23.50
N VAL A 521 5.62 12.51 -24.09
CA VAL A 521 4.22 12.21 -23.81
C VAL A 521 3.59 11.47 -24.99
N VAL A 522 2.70 10.53 -24.68
CA VAL A 522 2.02 9.69 -25.68
C VAL A 522 0.52 9.75 -25.44
N LYS A 523 -0.25 9.95 -26.50
CA LYS A 523 -1.72 9.96 -26.45
C LYS A 523 -2.23 8.65 -25.87
N GLY A 524 -3.12 8.74 -24.90
CA GLY A 524 -3.64 7.62 -24.10
C GLY A 524 -2.85 7.35 -22.81
N ALA A 525 -1.66 7.93 -22.62
CA ALA A 525 -0.90 7.84 -21.38
C ALA A 525 -1.10 9.09 -20.50
N PHE A 526 -1.50 8.88 -19.25
CA PHE A 526 -1.66 9.94 -18.24
C PHE A 526 -0.56 9.90 -17.17
N ALA A 527 0.38 8.98 -17.29
CA ALA A 527 1.61 8.95 -16.50
C ALA A 527 2.75 8.31 -17.29
N PHE A 528 3.95 8.43 -16.74
CA PHE A 528 5.21 8.03 -17.36
C PHE A 528 5.70 6.65 -16.91
N GLY A 529 4.84 5.83 -16.30
CA GLY A 529 5.20 4.43 -15.99
C GLY A 529 5.39 3.62 -17.28
N LEU A 530 6.36 2.70 -17.29
CA LEU A 530 6.73 1.91 -18.48
C LEU A 530 5.50 1.31 -19.16
N LYS A 531 4.68 0.61 -18.38
CA LYS A 531 3.46 -0.03 -18.84
C LYS A 531 2.46 0.92 -19.48
N GLN A 532 2.30 2.15 -18.94
CA GLN A 532 1.37 3.13 -19.51
C GLN A 532 1.89 3.69 -20.84
N ILE A 533 3.17 4.06 -20.89
CA ILE A 533 3.82 4.56 -22.11
C ILE A 533 3.81 3.49 -23.21
N ALA A 534 4.27 2.28 -22.89
CA ALA A 534 4.35 1.18 -23.84
C ALA A 534 2.96 0.78 -24.37
N ARG A 535 1.93 0.70 -23.51
CA ARG A 535 0.55 0.42 -23.96
C ARG A 535 0.04 1.50 -24.91
N ALA A 536 0.29 2.78 -24.60
CA ALA A 536 -0.08 3.90 -25.46
C ALA A 536 0.66 3.82 -26.81
N MET A 537 1.98 3.65 -26.80
CA MET A 537 2.80 3.51 -28.01
C MET A 537 2.36 2.31 -28.87
N ARG A 538 2.03 1.18 -28.24
CA ARG A 538 1.50 0.00 -28.93
C ARG A 538 0.15 0.28 -29.57
N SER A 539 -0.78 0.94 -28.86
CA SER A 539 -2.10 1.28 -29.41
C SER A 539 -2.03 2.19 -30.64
N HIS A 540 -0.93 2.91 -30.81
CA HIS A 540 -0.63 3.75 -31.96
C HIS A 540 0.33 3.10 -32.98
N GLY A 541 0.74 1.85 -32.77
CA GLY A 541 1.55 1.07 -33.71
C GLY A 541 3.05 1.40 -33.71
N PHE A 542 3.56 2.10 -32.69
CA PHE A 542 4.98 2.46 -32.59
C PHE A 542 5.86 1.33 -32.08
N ILE A 543 5.29 0.45 -31.25
CA ILE A 543 5.92 -0.76 -30.76
C ILE A 543 4.96 -1.93 -30.93
N THR A 544 5.46 -3.17 -30.84
CA THR A 544 4.65 -4.37 -31.14
C THR A 544 4.36 -5.21 -29.90
N THR A 545 5.30 -5.21 -28.95
CA THR A 545 5.24 -6.06 -27.76
C THR A 545 4.10 -5.64 -26.82
N ALA A 546 3.45 -6.64 -26.21
CA ALA A 546 2.34 -6.45 -25.28
C ALA A 546 2.46 -7.41 -24.10
N TRP A 547 2.03 -6.97 -22.92
CA TRP A 547 1.72 -7.86 -21.81
C TRP A 547 0.52 -8.76 -22.20
N GLY A 548 0.61 -10.05 -21.87
CA GLY A 548 -0.49 -11.00 -22.05
C GLY A 548 -1.63 -10.80 -21.05
N GLU A 549 -2.62 -11.68 -21.09
CA GLU A 549 -3.59 -11.85 -20.00
C GLU A 549 -2.92 -12.63 -18.86
N GLY A 550 -3.07 -12.16 -17.61
CA GLY A 550 -2.43 -12.78 -16.44
C GLY A 550 -1.82 -11.75 -15.49
N LEU A 551 -0.65 -12.08 -14.91
CA LEU A 551 0.11 -11.26 -13.96
C LEU A 551 0.11 -9.76 -14.35
N ALA A 552 -0.49 -8.95 -13.47
CA ALA A 552 -0.80 -7.56 -13.78
C ALA A 552 0.36 -6.60 -13.52
N ASP A 553 1.22 -6.83 -12.53
CA ASP A 553 2.29 -5.91 -12.14
C ASP A 553 3.35 -6.57 -11.24
N GLY A 554 4.43 -5.85 -10.93
CA GLY A 554 5.47 -6.34 -10.01
C GLY A 554 4.98 -6.63 -8.58
N ALA A 555 3.90 -6.01 -8.12
CA ALA A 555 3.31 -6.32 -6.82
C ALA A 555 2.69 -7.73 -6.82
N GLY A 556 2.03 -8.10 -7.92
CA GLY A 556 1.60 -9.47 -8.17
C GLY A 556 2.76 -10.44 -8.30
N ALA A 557 3.85 -10.05 -8.98
CA ALA A 557 5.03 -10.89 -9.18
C ALA A 557 5.65 -11.31 -7.84
N MET A 558 5.75 -10.36 -6.91
CA MET A 558 6.19 -10.60 -5.53
C MET A 558 5.29 -11.59 -4.79
N ALA A 559 3.96 -11.45 -4.87
CA ALA A 559 3.03 -12.39 -4.25
C ALA A 559 3.15 -13.81 -4.86
N GLY A 560 3.29 -13.88 -6.18
CA GLY A 560 3.53 -15.11 -6.92
C GLY A 560 4.82 -15.80 -6.48
N ALA A 561 5.91 -15.05 -6.33
CA ALA A 561 7.20 -15.58 -5.88
C ALA A 561 7.13 -16.18 -4.47
N TRP A 562 6.45 -15.53 -3.52
CA TRP A 562 6.25 -16.10 -2.18
C TRP A 562 5.39 -17.37 -2.20
N SER A 563 4.29 -17.36 -2.96
CA SER A 563 3.44 -18.54 -3.13
C SER A 563 4.21 -19.71 -3.74
N ALA A 564 4.97 -19.44 -4.81
CA ALA A 564 5.82 -20.42 -5.48
C ALA A 564 6.91 -20.95 -4.53
N SER A 565 7.55 -20.09 -3.74
CA SER A 565 8.58 -20.50 -2.76
C SER A 565 8.01 -21.43 -1.68
N ALA A 566 6.81 -21.13 -1.17
CA ALA A 566 6.15 -22.00 -0.20
C ALA A 566 5.83 -23.38 -0.81
N GLU A 567 5.32 -23.41 -2.04
CA GLU A 567 4.99 -24.66 -2.75
C GLU A 567 6.23 -25.50 -3.07
N THR A 568 7.26 -24.90 -3.64
CA THR A 568 8.47 -25.62 -4.09
C THR A 568 9.25 -26.15 -2.90
N ARG A 569 9.35 -25.39 -1.81
CA ARG A 569 9.94 -25.83 -0.54
C ARG A 569 9.21 -27.05 0.02
N ALA A 570 7.88 -27.06 0.01
CA ALA A 570 7.09 -28.20 0.47
C ALA A 570 7.29 -29.46 -0.40
N ARG A 571 7.69 -29.29 -1.66
CA ARG A 571 7.93 -30.38 -2.63
C ARG A 571 9.41 -30.74 -2.82
N GLY A 572 10.33 -30.04 -2.13
CA GLY A 572 11.78 -30.20 -2.33
C GLY A 572 12.24 -29.89 -3.75
N ARG A 573 11.60 -28.92 -4.43
CA ARG A 573 11.94 -28.48 -5.79
C ARG A 573 12.58 -27.10 -5.77
N ARG A 574 13.27 -26.74 -6.86
CA ARG A 574 13.84 -25.40 -7.05
C ARG A 574 12.75 -24.42 -7.44
N LEU A 575 12.87 -23.16 -6.99
CA LEU A 575 11.92 -22.10 -7.31
C LEU A 575 11.83 -21.84 -8.82
N ALA A 576 12.97 -21.90 -9.51
CA ALA A 576 13.05 -21.77 -10.97
C ALA A 576 12.26 -22.83 -11.76
N GLU A 577 11.82 -23.93 -11.13
CA GLU A 577 11.01 -25.00 -11.75
C GLU A 577 9.49 -24.78 -11.58
N SER A 578 9.08 -23.65 -10.99
CA SER A 578 7.68 -23.32 -10.77
C SER A 578 7.04 -22.68 -12.01
N ALA A 579 5.85 -23.15 -12.40
CA ALA A 579 5.05 -22.53 -13.48
C ALA A 579 4.68 -21.07 -13.17
N VAL A 580 4.56 -20.70 -11.89
CA VAL A 580 4.34 -19.31 -11.46
C VAL A 580 5.55 -18.45 -11.81
N MET A 581 6.76 -18.99 -11.62
CA MET A 581 8.00 -18.30 -11.99
C MET A 581 8.17 -18.18 -13.51
N GLU A 582 7.67 -19.14 -14.29
CA GLU A 582 7.61 -19.05 -15.76
C GLU A 582 6.63 -17.96 -16.25
N GLU A 583 5.58 -17.63 -15.48
CA GLU A 583 4.71 -16.50 -15.79
C GLU A 583 5.36 -15.17 -15.45
N ILE A 584 5.97 -15.05 -14.26
CA ILE A 584 6.76 -13.88 -13.86
C ILE A 584 7.89 -13.65 -14.87
N ALA A 585 8.50 -14.73 -15.35
CA ALA A 585 9.54 -14.68 -16.36
C ALA A 585 9.11 -14.03 -17.67
N ARG A 586 7.91 -14.40 -18.16
CA ARG A 586 7.33 -13.82 -19.39
C ARG A 586 6.98 -12.36 -19.20
N TYR A 587 6.50 -11.99 -18.01
CA TYR A 587 6.24 -10.59 -17.65
C TYR A 587 7.53 -9.75 -17.67
N ASN A 588 8.59 -10.25 -17.02
CA ASN A 588 9.88 -9.57 -16.94
C ASN A 588 10.60 -9.44 -18.30
N GLU A 589 10.46 -10.43 -19.19
CA GLU A 589 10.95 -10.30 -20.58
C GLU A 589 10.25 -9.16 -21.32
N VAL A 590 8.93 -9.04 -21.16
CA VAL A 590 8.14 -7.97 -21.78
C VAL A 590 8.64 -6.61 -21.29
N ASP A 591 8.86 -6.42 -20.00
CA ASP A 591 9.37 -5.17 -19.42
C ASP A 591 10.75 -4.81 -20.02
N CYS A 592 11.66 -5.77 -20.17
CA CYS A 592 12.94 -5.55 -20.86
C CYS A 592 12.76 -5.18 -22.34
N ARG A 593 11.91 -5.92 -23.05
CA ARG A 593 11.74 -5.79 -24.51
C ARG A 593 11.07 -4.48 -24.89
N VAL A 594 10.05 -4.03 -24.14
CA VAL A 594 9.37 -2.76 -24.47
C VAL A 594 10.31 -1.58 -24.33
N MET A 595 11.26 -1.58 -23.39
CA MET A 595 12.29 -0.54 -23.30
C MET A 595 13.16 -0.49 -24.55
N ALA A 596 13.54 -1.66 -25.07
CA ALA A 596 14.30 -1.75 -26.32
C ALA A 596 13.52 -1.23 -27.53
N GLU A 597 12.25 -1.66 -27.68
CA GLU A 597 11.39 -1.20 -28.78
C GLU A 597 11.12 0.32 -28.70
N ILE A 598 10.90 0.86 -27.50
CA ILE A 598 10.73 2.30 -27.29
C ILE A 598 11.99 3.05 -27.72
N LEU A 599 13.17 2.62 -27.26
CA LEU A 599 14.42 3.31 -27.56
C LEU A 599 14.79 3.23 -29.05
N ASP A 600 14.58 2.06 -29.67
CA ASP A 600 14.74 1.86 -31.12
C ASP A 600 13.80 2.74 -31.94
N TYR A 601 12.54 2.87 -31.53
CA TYR A 601 11.59 3.80 -32.15
C TYR A 601 12.11 5.25 -32.09
N LEU A 602 12.51 5.72 -30.91
CA LEU A 602 13.02 7.09 -30.72
C LEU A 602 14.30 7.38 -31.53
N ARG A 603 15.12 6.35 -31.81
CA ARG A 603 16.33 6.49 -32.64
C ARG A 603 16.03 6.67 -34.13
N ARG A 604 14.99 6.00 -34.63
CA ARG A 604 14.57 6.03 -36.03
C ARG A 604 13.87 7.34 -36.38
N GLU A 605 13.10 7.88 -35.45
CA GLU A 605 12.37 9.13 -35.63
C GLU A 605 13.29 10.36 -35.50
N ARG A 606 13.03 11.35 -36.36
CA ARG A 606 13.96 12.42 -36.71
C ARG A 606 14.08 13.52 -35.68
#